data_AF-A0A8S0TJT0-F1
#
_entry.id   AF-A0A8S0TJT0-F1
#
_cell.length_a   1.000
_cell.length_b   1.000
_cell.length_c   1.000
_cell.angle_alpha   90.00
_cell.angle_beta   90.00
_cell.angle_gamma   90.00
#
_symmetry.space_group_name_H-M   'P 1'
#
loop_
_entity.id
_entity.type
_entity.pdbx_description
1 polymer ?
#
loop_
_entity_poly.entity_id
_entity_poly.type
_entity_poly.pdbx_seq_one_letter_code
_entity_poly.pdbx_strand_id
1 'polypeptide(L)'
;MHKASVLTNVNKQQIQQSTQSISSFTITSSLFLQESRIHFLVLYREKEGEMGREKVHALLLEDLVEKSGGCAVLDGGFATQLEKHGASINDPLWSALCLIKEPDLIKRVHLEYLEAGADILVTSSYQATLPGFLSKGLSVEEAESLLEKSVTIAVEARDEFWAAMKRSSGHNYNKSLVAASIGSYGAYLADGSEYSGNYGPNVTIEKLKDFHRRRLQVLVEAGPDLLAFETIPNKLEARVC
;
A
#
# COMPACT_ATOMS: atom_id res chain seq x y z
N MET A 1 -22.02 9.82 -1.33
CA MET A 1 -21.93 8.35 -1.23
C MET A 1 -20.48 7.95 -1.40
N HIS A 2 -19.78 7.63 -0.31
CA HIS A 2 -18.39 7.16 -0.37
C HIS A 2 -18.44 5.67 -0.73
N LYS A 3 -17.80 5.29 -1.85
CA LYS A 3 -17.71 3.89 -2.26
C LYS A 3 -16.55 3.25 -1.49
N ALA A 4 -16.89 2.50 -0.45
CA ALA A 4 -15.98 1.53 0.15
C ALA A 4 -15.82 0.33 -0.81
N SER A 5 -14.61 -0.23 -0.86
CA SER A 5 -14.24 -1.28 -1.80
C SER A 5 -14.23 -2.64 -1.08
N VAL A 6 -14.91 -3.64 -1.65
CA VAL A 6 -15.27 -4.90 -0.98
C VAL A 6 -14.41 -6.05 -1.53
N LEU A 7 -13.52 -6.63 -0.72
CA LEU A 7 -12.74 -7.83 -1.07
C LEU A 7 -13.55 -9.10 -0.79
N THR A 8 -14.21 -9.64 -1.80
CA THR A 8 -14.96 -10.91 -1.67
C THR A 8 -14.05 -12.13 -1.82
N ASN A 9 -14.41 -13.22 -1.13
CA ASN A 9 -13.80 -14.55 -1.32
C ASN A 9 -13.87 -14.98 -2.79
N VAL A 10 -12.80 -14.76 -3.54
CA VAL A 10 -12.63 -15.31 -4.88
C VAL A 10 -12.50 -16.82 -4.73
N ASN A 11 -13.33 -17.53 -5.49
CA ASN A 11 -13.37 -18.99 -5.56
C ASN A 11 -11.93 -19.53 -5.64
N LYS A 12 -11.57 -20.49 -4.76
CA LYS A 12 -10.22 -21.01 -4.48
C LYS A 12 -9.40 -21.53 -5.70
N GLN A 13 -9.91 -21.41 -6.93
CA GLN A 13 -9.33 -21.93 -8.16
C GLN A 13 -8.59 -20.90 -9.04
N GLN A 14 -8.48 -19.61 -8.65
CA GLN A 14 -7.79 -18.59 -9.46
C GLN A 14 -6.67 -17.79 -8.74
N ILE A 15 -6.07 -18.34 -7.67
CA ILE A 15 -4.86 -17.76 -7.08
C ILE A 15 -3.64 -18.36 -7.79
N GLN A 16 -3.06 -17.63 -8.75
CA GLN A 16 -1.79 -18.02 -9.35
C GLN A 16 -0.65 -17.46 -8.49
N GLN A 17 -0.07 -18.32 -7.64
CA GLN A 17 1.07 -17.95 -6.80
C GLN A 17 2.33 -17.82 -7.67
N SER A 18 3.00 -16.68 -7.60
CA SER A 18 4.36 -16.50 -8.14
C SER A 18 5.29 -16.05 -7.02
N THR A 19 6.45 -16.70 -6.90
CA THR A 19 7.41 -16.46 -5.82
C THR A 19 8.66 -15.78 -6.38
N GLN A 20 9.07 -14.64 -5.81
CA GLN A 20 10.38 -14.02 -6.09
C GLN A 20 11.15 -13.74 -4.80
N SER A 21 12.47 -13.95 -4.85
CA SER A 21 13.37 -13.66 -3.74
C SER A 21 14.19 -12.39 -4.01
N ILE A 22 14.05 -11.39 -3.14
CA ILE A 22 14.94 -10.22 -3.09
C ILE A 22 15.83 -10.41 -1.87
N SER A 23 17.12 -10.72 -2.05
CA SER A 23 18.26 -10.90 -1.09
C SER A 23 18.05 -11.32 0.38
N SER A 24 16.96 -10.96 1.04
CA SER A 24 16.52 -11.34 2.40
C SER A 24 15.03 -11.70 2.47
N PHE A 25 14.29 -11.74 1.35
CA PHE A 25 12.83 -11.63 1.36
C PHE A 25 12.05 -12.60 0.44
N THR A 26 10.94 -13.10 0.97
CA THR A 26 9.84 -13.92 0.40
C THR A 26 8.58 -13.21 -0.12
N ILE A 27 8.38 -12.94 -1.41
CA ILE A 27 7.09 -12.37 -1.88
C ILE A 27 6.13 -13.49 -2.33
N THR A 28 4.92 -13.52 -1.78
CA THR A 28 3.79 -14.34 -2.24
C THR A 28 2.61 -13.46 -2.63
N SER A 29 2.16 -13.56 -3.88
CA SER A 29 1.09 -12.74 -4.44
C SER A 29 -0.28 -13.42 -4.35
N SER A 30 -1.30 -12.62 -4.02
CA SER A 30 -2.71 -12.93 -4.24
C SER A 30 -3.31 -11.86 -5.16
N LEU A 31 -4.00 -12.30 -6.22
CA LEU A 31 -4.56 -11.41 -7.24
C LEU A 31 -6.00 -11.04 -6.87
N PHE A 32 -6.30 -9.75 -6.79
CA PHE A 32 -7.66 -9.24 -6.63
C PHE A 32 -8.03 -8.31 -7.79
N LEU A 33 -9.24 -8.47 -8.32
CA LEU A 33 -9.80 -7.66 -9.40
C LEU A 33 -10.88 -6.74 -8.83
N GLN A 34 -10.74 -5.43 -9.02
CA GLN A 34 -11.76 -4.45 -8.65
C GLN A 34 -11.98 -3.44 -9.79
N GLU A 35 -13.23 -3.25 -10.23
CA GLU A 35 -13.62 -2.26 -11.25
C GLU A 35 -12.65 -2.20 -12.47
N SER A 36 -12.23 -3.36 -12.99
CA SER A 36 -11.25 -3.51 -14.10
C SER A 36 -9.81 -3.08 -13.82
N ARG A 37 -9.46 -2.79 -12.56
CA ARG A 37 -8.10 -2.53 -12.08
C ARG A 37 -7.57 -3.74 -11.34
N ILE A 38 -6.29 -4.03 -11.55
CA ILE A 38 -5.60 -5.12 -10.85
C ILE A 38 -4.96 -4.53 -9.60
N HIS A 39 -5.41 -4.95 -8.42
CA HIS A 39 -4.72 -4.71 -7.15
C HIS A 39 -4.02 -6.01 -6.74
N PHE A 40 -2.70 -5.97 -6.63
CA PHE A 40 -1.90 -7.07 -6.13
C PHE A 40 -1.60 -6.80 -4.66
N LEU A 41 -2.33 -7.47 -3.77
CA LEU A 41 -1.94 -7.51 -2.37
C LEU A 41 -0.94 -8.66 -2.21
N VAL A 42 0.28 -8.28 -1.84
CA VAL A 42 1.41 -9.17 -1.64
C VAL A 42 1.67 -9.29 -0.15
N LEU A 43 1.66 -10.54 0.31
CA LEU A 43 2.21 -10.90 1.61
C LEU A 43 3.72 -11.11 1.43
N TYR A 44 4.50 -10.50 2.32
CA TYR A 44 5.95 -10.53 2.23
C TYR A 44 6.56 -11.20 3.47
N ARG A 45 7.73 -11.85 3.31
CA ARG A 45 8.49 -12.57 4.34
C ARG A 45 9.89 -11.98 4.52
N GLU A 46 10.34 -11.85 5.77
CA GLU A 46 11.74 -11.71 6.17
C GLU A 46 12.40 -13.10 6.33
N LYS A 47 13.53 -13.34 5.66
CA LYS A 47 14.44 -14.45 5.99
C LYS A 47 15.45 -13.91 7.00
N GLU A 48 15.32 -14.31 8.25
CA GLU A 48 16.33 -15.11 8.94
C GLU A 48 15.67 -15.97 10.05
N GLY A 49 15.97 -17.27 10.01
CA GLY A 49 16.17 -18.06 11.22
C GLY A 49 14.99 -18.51 12.08
N GLU A 50 13.75 -18.66 11.60
CA GLU A 50 12.77 -19.54 12.30
C GLU A 50 11.53 -19.82 11.45
N MET A 51 11.10 -21.08 11.46
CA MET A 51 9.95 -21.62 10.75
C MET A 51 8.64 -21.12 11.41
N GLY A 52 8.34 -19.81 11.31
CA GLY A 52 7.25 -19.17 12.07
C GLY A 52 6.48 -18.04 11.38
N ARG A 53 7.14 -17.06 10.74
CA ARG A 53 6.48 -15.79 10.35
C ARG A 53 5.65 -15.80 9.05
N GLU A 54 5.92 -16.71 8.10
CA GLU A 54 5.14 -16.82 6.85
C GLU A 54 3.68 -17.22 7.10
N LYS A 55 3.48 -18.15 8.05
CA LYS A 55 2.14 -18.49 8.52
C LYS A 55 1.48 -17.29 9.18
N VAL A 56 2.20 -16.49 9.97
CA VAL A 56 1.60 -15.40 10.75
C VAL A 56 0.93 -14.35 9.87
N HIS A 57 1.58 -13.83 8.82
CA HIS A 57 0.97 -12.79 7.97
C HIS A 57 -0.18 -13.29 7.08
N ALA A 58 -0.05 -14.49 6.50
CA ALA A 58 -1.17 -15.11 5.77
C ALA A 58 -2.36 -15.40 6.70
N LEU A 59 -2.08 -15.88 7.91
CA LEU A 59 -3.08 -16.05 8.94
C LEU A 59 -3.71 -14.73 9.38
N LEU A 60 -2.98 -13.60 9.39
CA LEU A 60 -3.55 -12.29 9.75
C LEU A 60 -4.61 -11.81 8.76
N LEU A 61 -4.34 -11.91 7.45
CA LEU A 61 -5.32 -11.51 6.44
C LEU A 61 -6.52 -12.46 6.40
N GLU A 62 -6.28 -13.77 6.47
CA GLU A 62 -7.35 -14.78 6.50
C GLU A 62 -8.23 -14.62 7.76
N ASP A 63 -7.62 -14.44 8.93
CA ASP A 63 -8.31 -14.20 10.21
C ASP A 63 -9.10 -12.89 10.18
N LEU A 64 -8.55 -11.81 9.60
CA LEU A 64 -9.28 -10.56 9.42
C LEU A 64 -10.50 -10.76 8.51
N VAL A 65 -10.33 -11.40 7.35
CA VAL A 65 -11.43 -11.65 6.42
C VAL A 65 -12.51 -12.51 7.07
N GLU A 66 -12.14 -13.55 7.84
CA GLU A 66 -13.08 -14.37 8.58
C GLU A 66 -13.83 -13.55 9.63
N LYS A 67 -13.12 -12.77 10.45
CA LYS A 67 -13.71 -11.89 11.48
C LYS A 67 -14.57 -10.77 10.91
N SER A 68 -14.29 -10.31 9.69
CA SER A 68 -15.10 -9.32 8.98
C SER A 68 -16.26 -9.95 8.20
N GLY A 69 -16.59 -11.22 8.44
CA GLY A 69 -17.77 -11.88 7.86
C GLY A 69 -17.54 -12.47 6.48
N GLY A 70 -16.28 -12.82 6.15
CA GLY A 70 -15.88 -13.39 4.87
C GLY A 70 -15.49 -12.36 3.80
N CYS A 71 -15.39 -11.09 4.18
CA CYS A 71 -14.98 -9.99 3.31
C CYS A 71 -14.30 -8.89 4.11
N ALA A 72 -13.13 -8.42 3.66
CA ALA A 72 -12.46 -7.25 4.22
C ALA A 72 -12.71 -6.00 3.37
N VAL A 73 -12.83 -4.85 4.02
CA VAL A 73 -13.03 -3.54 3.39
C VAL A 73 -11.70 -2.79 3.34
N LEU A 74 -11.26 -2.42 2.13
CA LEU A 74 -10.15 -1.48 1.95
C LEU A 74 -10.64 -0.04 2.18
N ASP A 75 -9.72 0.83 2.60
CA ASP A 75 -9.96 2.27 2.56
C ASP A 75 -10.23 2.78 1.13
N GLY A 76 -10.65 4.04 1.03
CA GLY A 76 -11.11 4.66 -0.20
C GLY A 76 -10.11 5.62 -0.84
N GLY A 77 -10.57 6.39 -1.83
CA GLY A 77 -9.76 7.38 -2.54
C GLY A 77 -9.15 8.43 -1.61
N PHE A 78 -7.85 8.29 -1.34
CA PHE A 78 -7.12 9.12 -0.38
C PHE A 78 -7.07 10.60 -0.79
N ALA A 79 -6.76 10.87 -2.07
CA ALA A 79 -6.71 12.22 -2.64
C ALA A 79 -8.02 13.00 -2.40
N THR A 80 -9.16 12.36 -2.67
CA THR A 80 -10.48 13.01 -2.53
C THR A 80 -10.83 13.38 -1.09
N GLN A 81 -10.30 12.63 -0.11
CA GLN A 81 -10.48 12.97 1.30
C GLN A 81 -9.54 14.09 1.73
N LEU A 82 -8.28 14.07 1.28
CA LEU A 82 -7.34 15.15 1.51
C LEU A 82 -7.86 16.49 0.95
N GLU A 83 -8.40 16.50 -0.26
CA GLU A 83 -9.01 17.69 -0.88
C GLU A 83 -10.17 18.26 -0.07
N LYS A 84 -11.04 17.40 0.49
CA LYS A 84 -12.15 17.85 1.35
C LYS A 84 -11.68 18.58 2.61
N HIS A 85 -10.47 18.26 3.07
CA HIS A 85 -9.84 18.95 4.20
C HIS A 85 -8.91 20.10 3.77
N GLY A 86 -8.90 20.44 2.48
CA GLY A 86 -8.20 21.63 1.97
C GLY A 86 -6.81 21.38 1.40
N ALA A 87 -6.35 20.13 1.28
CA ALA A 87 -5.08 19.82 0.65
C ALA A 87 -5.09 20.16 -0.84
N SER A 88 -3.97 20.69 -1.35
CA SER A 88 -3.79 20.91 -2.78
C SER A 88 -3.19 19.68 -3.45
N ILE A 89 -3.95 19.02 -4.33
CA ILE A 89 -3.49 17.82 -5.07
C ILE A 89 -3.10 18.10 -6.52
N ASN A 90 -2.83 19.36 -6.88
CA ASN A 90 -2.51 19.76 -8.25
C ASN A 90 -1.05 19.47 -8.68
N ASP A 91 -0.27 18.77 -7.86
CA ASP A 91 1.09 18.36 -8.20
C ASP A 91 1.09 16.88 -8.64
N PRO A 92 1.84 16.53 -9.69
CA PRO A 92 2.04 15.12 -10.06
C PRO A 92 2.53 14.22 -8.94
N LEU A 93 3.19 14.76 -7.91
CA LEU A 93 3.65 14.04 -6.73
C LEU A 93 2.83 14.41 -5.48
N TRP A 94 1.53 14.71 -5.63
CA TRP A 94 0.67 15.16 -4.52
C TRP A 94 0.76 14.25 -3.28
N SER A 95 0.74 12.93 -3.45
CA SER A 95 0.79 11.97 -2.33
C SER A 95 2.11 12.07 -1.56
N ALA A 96 3.20 12.27 -2.29
CA ALA A 96 4.53 12.51 -1.77
C ALA A 96 4.64 13.89 -1.07
N LEU A 97 4.04 14.94 -1.63
CA LEU A 97 4.06 16.28 -1.04
C LEU A 97 3.22 16.38 0.23
N CYS A 98 2.10 15.66 0.32
CA CYS A 98 1.28 15.63 1.53
C CYS A 98 2.08 15.07 2.73
N LEU A 99 2.98 14.10 2.54
CA LEU A 99 3.85 13.57 3.60
C LEU A 99 4.80 14.64 4.18
N ILE A 100 5.21 15.59 3.33
CA ILE A 100 6.10 16.70 3.69
C ILE A 100 5.31 17.80 4.40
N LYS A 101 4.20 18.24 3.78
CA LYS A 101 3.50 19.46 4.18
C LYS A 101 2.41 19.24 5.23
N GLU A 102 1.70 18.13 5.14
CA GLU A 102 0.43 17.92 5.86
C GLU A 102 0.32 16.49 6.43
N PRO A 103 1.31 15.99 7.20
CA PRO A 103 1.28 14.63 7.76
C PRO A 103 0.12 14.41 8.73
N ASP A 104 -0.28 15.43 9.49
CA ASP A 104 -1.43 15.35 10.40
C ASP A 104 -2.74 15.13 9.64
N LEU A 105 -2.83 15.66 8.42
CA LEU A 105 -4.00 15.46 7.58
C LEU A 105 -4.08 14.03 7.05
N ILE A 106 -2.94 13.44 6.69
CA ILE A 106 -2.85 12.02 6.33
C ILE A 106 -3.36 11.15 7.49
N LYS A 107 -2.89 11.42 8.72
CA LYS A 107 -3.35 10.70 9.92
C LYS A 107 -4.86 10.83 10.12
N ARG A 108 -5.39 12.04 9.97
CA ARG A 108 -6.83 12.31 10.07
C ARG A 108 -7.63 11.51 9.05
N VAL A 109 -7.20 11.48 7.79
CA VAL A 109 -7.91 10.72 6.74
C VAL A 109 -7.90 9.22 7.04
N HIS A 110 -6.79 8.67 7.55
CA HIS A 110 -6.77 7.27 7.99
C HIS A 110 -7.77 7.01 9.12
N LEU A 111 -7.83 7.88 10.14
CA LEU A 111 -8.81 7.76 11.23
C LEU A 111 -10.25 7.81 10.71
N GLU A 112 -10.56 8.70 9.77
CA GLU A 112 -11.90 8.79 9.15
C GLU A 112 -12.28 7.51 8.39
N TYR A 113 -11.32 6.84 7.74
CA TYR A 113 -11.56 5.54 7.12
C TYR A 113 -11.75 4.41 8.14
N LEU A 114 -11.01 4.43 9.25
CA LEU A 114 -11.21 3.48 10.35
C LEU A 114 -12.60 3.65 10.98
N GLU A 115 -13.03 4.88 11.23
CA GLU A 115 -14.38 5.21 11.72
C GLU A 115 -15.47 4.76 10.73
N ALA A 116 -15.19 4.81 9.42
CA ALA A 116 -16.08 4.31 8.39
C ALA A 116 -16.08 2.77 8.27
N GLY A 117 -15.21 2.07 9.01
CA GLY A 117 -15.15 0.60 9.04
C GLY A 117 -14.13 -0.02 8.10
N ALA A 118 -13.06 0.69 7.71
CA ALA A 118 -11.98 0.10 6.93
C ALA A 118 -11.22 -0.97 7.73
N ASP A 119 -11.15 -2.18 7.17
CA ASP A 119 -10.37 -3.29 7.71
C ASP A 119 -8.89 -3.20 7.31
N ILE A 120 -8.58 -2.51 6.20
CA ILE A 120 -7.20 -2.34 5.72
C ILE A 120 -7.00 -0.88 5.29
N LEU A 121 -5.96 -0.26 5.83
CA LEU A 121 -5.48 1.06 5.42
C LEU A 121 -4.38 0.93 4.38
N VAL A 122 -4.43 1.74 3.34
CA VAL A 122 -3.40 1.83 2.30
C VAL A 122 -2.59 3.11 2.53
N THR A 123 -1.27 2.97 2.67
CA THR A 123 -0.38 4.12 2.99
C THR A 123 -0.33 5.14 1.86
N SER A 124 -0.01 6.40 2.20
CA SER A 124 0.13 7.49 1.22
C SER A 124 1.47 7.45 0.45
N SER A 125 1.89 6.26 -0.02
CA SER A 125 3.18 6.03 -0.71
C SER A 125 3.07 5.69 -2.20
N TYR A 126 1.88 5.80 -2.80
CA TYR A 126 1.63 5.46 -4.21
C TYR A 126 2.66 6.06 -5.19
N GLN A 127 2.88 7.38 -5.14
CA GLN A 127 3.87 8.08 -5.96
C GLN A 127 5.14 8.46 -5.18
N ALA A 128 5.22 8.11 -3.90
CA ALA A 128 6.43 8.29 -3.10
C ALA A 128 7.51 7.36 -3.67
N THR A 129 8.44 7.93 -4.41
CA THR A 129 9.51 7.21 -5.10
C THR A 129 10.80 7.98 -4.89
N LEU A 130 11.92 7.28 -4.73
CA LEU A 130 13.22 7.92 -4.57
C LEU A 130 13.48 8.88 -5.76
N PRO A 131 13.41 8.45 -7.03
CA PRO A 131 13.60 9.38 -8.15
C PRO A 131 12.64 10.59 -8.15
N GLY A 132 11.38 10.40 -7.74
CA GLY A 132 10.42 11.49 -7.60
C GLY A 132 10.84 12.52 -6.57
N PHE A 133 11.24 12.09 -5.37
CA PHE A 133 11.70 12.99 -4.30
C PHE A 133 13.02 13.70 -4.65
N LEU A 134 13.99 12.98 -5.22
CA LEU A 134 15.26 13.58 -5.67
C LEU A 134 15.00 14.68 -6.72
N SER A 135 14.05 14.48 -7.64
CA SER A 135 13.69 15.51 -8.63
C SER A 135 13.12 16.80 -8.03
N LYS A 136 12.61 16.72 -6.78
CA LYS A 136 12.10 17.86 -6.01
C LYS A 136 13.15 18.47 -5.07
N GLY A 137 14.40 17.99 -5.13
CA GLY A 137 15.54 18.53 -4.39
C GLY A 137 15.78 17.91 -3.02
N LEU A 138 15.14 16.79 -2.70
CA LEU A 138 15.36 16.06 -1.45
C LEU A 138 16.59 15.16 -1.54
N SER A 139 17.24 14.94 -0.40
CA SER A 139 18.28 13.91 -0.27
C SER A 139 17.70 12.50 -0.31
N VAL A 140 18.56 11.50 -0.47
CA VAL A 140 18.13 10.09 -0.39
C VAL A 140 17.58 9.78 1.00
N GLU A 141 18.25 10.27 2.04
CA GLU A 141 17.85 10.07 3.44
C GLU A 141 16.48 10.70 3.74
N GLU A 142 16.22 11.90 3.21
CA GLU A 142 14.91 12.57 3.33
C GLU A 142 13.82 11.78 2.60
N ALA A 143 14.11 11.28 1.39
CA ALA A 143 13.19 10.47 0.61
C ALA A 143 12.83 9.15 1.31
N GLU A 144 13.82 8.46 1.88
CA GLU A 144 13.62 7.23 2.65
C GLU A 144 12.84 7.50 3.94
N SER A 145 13.15 8.57 4.66
CA SER A 145 12.40 8.98 5.85
C SER A 145 10.93 9.27 5.55
N LEU A 146 10.61 9.85 4.39
CA LEU A 146 9.22 10.08 3.98
C LEU A 146 8.47 8.79 3.64
N LEU A 147 9.16 7.82 3.03
CA LEU A 147 8.59 6.49 2.78
C LEU A 147 8.27 5.79 4.10
N GLU A 148 9.20 5.79 5.05
CA GLU A 148 9.00 5.23 6.40
C GLU A 148 7.83 5.93 7.09
N LYS A 149 7.83 7.27 7.08
CA LYS A 149 6.78 8.09 7.69
C LYS A 149 5.38 7.77 7.14
N SER A 150 5.27 7.41 5.86
CA SER A 150 3.98 7.01 5.27
C SER A 150 3.36 5.77 5.94
N VAL A 151 4.21 4.82 6.36
CA VAL A 151 3.79 3.60 7.06
C VAL A 151 3.53 3.93 8.54
N THR A 152 4.44 4.65 9.18
CA THR A 152 4.34 5.03 10.60
C THR A 152 3.04 5.78 10.89
N ILE A 153 2.65 6.75 10.05
CA ILE A 153 1.40 7.50 10.25
C ILE A 153 0.16 6.57 10.20
N ALA A 154 0.11 5.62 9.26
CA ALA A 154 -1.01 4.68 9.15
C ALA A 154 -1.05 3.70 10.33
N VAL A 155 0.12 3.21 10.77
CA VAL A 155 0.28 2.34 11.94
C VAL A 155 -0.17 3.05 13.21
N GLU A 156 0.26 4.30 13.42
CA GLU A 156 -0.16 5.11 14.57
C GLU A 156 -1.67 5.35 14.56
N ALA A 157 -2.26 5.71 13.42
CA ALA A 157 -3.71 5.90 13.29
C ALA A 157 -4.48 4.63 13.67
N ARG A 158 -4.07 3.47 13.12
CA ARG A 158 -4.64 2.16 13.46
C ARG A 158 -4.55 1.86 14.95
N ASP A 159 -3.36 2.00 15.54
CA ASP A 159 -3.12 1.59 16.92
C ASP A 159 -3.82 2.53 17.92
N GLU A 160 -3.87 3.83 17.63
CA GLU A 160 -4.63 4.82 18.40
C GLU A 160 -6.13 4.52 18.37
N PHE A 161 -6.69 4.31 17.18
CA PHE A 161 -8.10 3.96 17.00
C PHE A 161 -8.46 2.65 17.70
N TRP A 162 -7.63 1.62 17.54
CA TRP A 162 -7.84 0.32 18.18
C TRP A 162 -7.80 0.41 19.71
N ALA A 163 -6.87 1.20 20.26
CA ALA A 163 -6.80 1.44 21.71
C ALA A 163 -8.01 2.22 22.24
N ALA A 164 -8.57 3.13 21.44
CA ALA A 164 -9.82 3.82 21.77
C ALA A 164 -11.02 2.86 21.74
N MET A 165 -11.16 2.06 20.68
CA MET A 165 -12.30 1.15 20.52
C MET A 165 -12.33 0.06 21.59
N LYS A 166 -11.19 -0.53 21.97
CA LYS A 166 -11.12 -1.53 23.06
C LYS A 166 -11.69 -1.06 24.40
N ARG A 167 -11.77 0.27 24.63
CA ARG A 167 -12.35 0.85 25.85
C ARG A 167 -13.86 1.10 25.73
N SER A 168 -14.40 1.02 24.52
CA SER A 168 -15.81 1.24 24.22
C SER A 168 -16.56 -0.10 24.27
N SER A 169 -17.55 -0.23 25.15
CA SER A 169 -18.37 -1.44 25.22
C SER A 169 -19.20 -1.62 23.94
N GLY A 170 -19.15 -2.81 23.32
CA GLY A 170 -20.04 -3.17 22.21
C GLY A 170 -19.64 -2.67 20.83
N HIS A 171 -18.38 -2.30 20.61
CA HIS A 171 -17.88 -2.05 19.25
C HIS A 171 -17.74 -3.36 18.46
N ASN A 172 -17.90 -3.27 17.13
CA ASN A 172 -17.72 -4.41 16.21
C ASN A 172 -16.50 -4.25 15.28
N TYR A 173 -15.63 -3.27 15.55
CA TYR A 173 -14.38 -3.11 14.79
C TYR A 173 -13.41 -4.27 15.04
N ASN A 174 -12.73 -4.70 13.99
CA ASN A 174 -11.51 -5.49 14.06
C ASN A 174 -10.28 -4.58 14.15
N LYS A 175 -9.12 -5.13 14.53
CA LYS A 175 -7.86 -4.39 14.38
C LYS A 175 -7.51 -4.40 12.90
N SER A 176 -7.58 -3.24 12.25
CA SER A 176 -7.27 -3.10 10.82
C SER A 176 -5.82 -3.46 10.50
N LEU A 177 -5.53 -3.85 9.27
CA LEU A 177 -4.16 -4.02 8.76
C LEU A 177 -3.68 -2.75 8.05
N VAL A 178 -2.36 -2.59 7.93
CA VAL A 178 -1.72 -1.53 7.15
C VAL A 178 -1.02 -2.14 5.95
N ALA A 179 -1.38 -1.69 4.76
CA ALA A 179 -0.79 -2.08 3.49
C ALA A 179 0.07 -0.95 2.93
N ALA A 180 1.36 -1.19 2.72
CA ALA A 180 2.24 -0.21 2.09
C ALA A 180 1.93 -0.11 0.59
N SER A 181 1.45 1.04 0.14
CA SER A 181 1.15 1.33 -1.27
C SER A 181 2.41 1.41 -2.12
N ILE A 182 2.42 0.69 -3.23
CA ILE A 182 3.50 0.65 -4.21
C ILE A 182 2.87 0.85 -5.60
N GLY A 183 2.86 2.11 -6.06
CA GLY A 183 2.37 2.45 -7.40
C GLY A 183 3.32 2.03 -8.53
N SER A 184 2.81 1.99 -9.76
CA SER A 184 3.60 1.65 -10.95
C SER A 184 4.67 2.69 -11.28
N TYR A 185 5.63 2.27 -12.11
CA TYR A 185 6.58 3.14 -12.78
C TYR A 185 5.87 4.23 -13.60
N GLY A 186 4.71 3.92 -14.18
CA GLY A 186 3.90 4.90 -14.90
C GLY A 186 3.36 6.02 -14.01
N ALA A 187 3.06 5.73 -12.73
CA ALA A 187 2.63 6.75 -11.77
C ALA A 187 3.75 7.75 -11.47
N TYR A 188 5.01 7.30 -11.49
CA TYR A 188 6.18 8.16 -11.38
C TYR A 188 6.39 9.04 -12.63
N LEU A 189 6.13 8.52 -13.83
CA LEU A 189 6.27 9.29 -15.07
C LEU A 189 5.28 10.46 -15.19
N ALA A 190 4.13 10.36 -14.50
CA ALA A 190 3.11 11.41 -14.46
C ALA A 190 2.57 11.85 -15.84
N ASP A 191 2.57 10.94 -16.81
CA ASP A 191 2.12 11.17 -18.19
C ASP A 191 0.87 10.34 -18.56
N GLY A 192 0.24 9.72 -17.56
CA GLY A 192 -0.90 8.81 -17.73
C GLY A 192 -0.51 7.40 -18.15
N SER A 193 0.78 7.07 -18.23
CA SER A 193 1.24 5.71 -18.56
C SER A 193 0.88 4.67 -17.49
N GLU A 194 0.47 5.08 -16.29
CA GLU A 194 -0.17 4.22 -15.28
C GLU A 194 -1.48 3.57 -15.76
N TYR A 195 -2.09 4.07 -16.84
CA TYR A 195 -3.28 3.46 -17.48
C TYR A 195 -2.96 2.75 -18.79
N SER A 196 -1.94 3.18 -19.52
CA SER A 196 -1.59 2.60 -20.83
C SER A 196 -0.59 1.44 -20.72
N GLY A 197 0.24 1.43 -19.67
CA GLY A 197 1.38 0.52 -19.53
C GLY A 197 2.50 0.74 -20.54
N ASN A 198 2.45 1.82 -21.33
CA ASN A 198 3.50 2.16 -22.28
C ASN A 198 4.52 3.12 -21.62
N TYR A 199 5.63 2.56 -21.12
CA TYR A 199 6.69 3.33 -20.46
C TYR A 199 7.82 3.78 -21.41
N GLY A 200 7.64 3.56 -22.71
CA GLY A 200 8.64 3.84 -23.74
C GLY A 200 9.64 2.70 -23.98
N PRO A 201 10.38 2.76 -25.10
CA PRO A 201 11.19 1.64 -25.60
C PRO A 201 12.44 1.34 -24.76
N ASN A 202 12.86 2.27 -23.91
CA ASN A 202 14.11 2.16 -23.13
C ASN A 202 13.90 1.56 -21.73
N VAL A 203 12.68 1.11 -21.41
CA VAL A 203 12.39 0.52 -20.10
C VAL A 203 12.62 -0.99 -20.15
N THR A 204 13.58 -1.44 -19.34
CA THR A 204 13.97 -2.84 -19.21
C THR A 204 13.50 -3.43 -17.88
N ILE A 205 13.55 -4.77 -17.77
CA ILE A 205 13.27 -5.50 -16.53
C ILE A 205 14.20 -5.04 -15.41
N GLU A 206 15.48 -4.85 -15.71
CA GLU A 206 16.51 -4.41 -14.77
C GLU A 206 16.19 -3.02 -14.24
N LYS A 207 15.80 -2.10 -15.13
CA LYS A 207 15.42 -0.73 -14.74
C LYS A 207 14.20 -0.72 -13.82
N LEU A 208 13.20 -1.56 -14.08
CA LEU A 208 12.01 -1.67 -13.23
C LEU A 208 12.34 -2.30 -11.88
N LYS A 209 13.22 -3.32 -11.84
CA LYS A 209 13.72 -3.89 -10.58
C LYS A 209 14.46 -2.84 -9.75
N ASP A 210 15.38 -2.11 -10.37
CA ASP A 210 16.17 -1.10 -9.68
C ASP A 210 15.31 0.06 -9.16
N PHE A 211 14.29 0.45 -9.93
CA PHE A 211 13.31 1.45 -9.54
C PHE A 211 12.53 1.07 -8.27
N HIS A 212 12.07 -0.19 -8.16
CA HIS A 212 11.27 -0.63 -7.00
C HIS A 212 12.13 -1.05 -5.80
N ARG A 213 13.34 -1.60 -6.02
CA ARG A 213 14.09 -2.33 -4.98
C ARG A 213 14.29 -1.54 -3.69
N ARG A 214 14.84 -0.32 -3.76
CA ARG A 214 15.15 0.43 -2.54
C ARG A 214 13.88 0.92 -1.84
N ARG A 215 12.88 1.37 -2.60
CA ARG A 215 11.56 1.73 -2.06
C ARG A 215 10.93 0.55 -1.30
N LEU A 216 10.98 -0.66 -1.87
CA LEU A 216 10.46 -1.85 -1.22
C LEU A 216 11.20 -2.18 0.07
N GLN A 217 12.54 -2.09 0.08
CA GLN A 217 13.33 -2.31 1.29
C GLN A 217 12.91 -1.37 2.42
N VAL A 218 12.83 -0.07 2.14
CA VAL A 218 12.47 0.95 3.13
C VAL A 218 11.04 0.75 3.63
N LEU A 219 10.08 0.50 2.73
CA LEU A 219 8.69 0.25 3.12
C LEU A 219 8.55 -1.02 3.96
N VAL A 220 9.28 -2.08 3.63
CA VAL A 220 9.32 -3.32 4.41
C VAL A 220 9.92 -3.10 5.79
N GLU A 221 11.06 -2.41 5.86
CA GLU A 221 11.76 -2.08 7.11
C GLU A 221 10.89 -1.23 8.04
N ALA A 222 10.01 -0.39 7.48
CA ALA A 222 9.02 0.40 8.23
C ALA A 222 7.89 -0.44 8.87
N GLY A 223 7.78 -1.74 8.54
CA GLY A 223 6.91 -2.69 9.22
C GLY A 223 5.40 -2.62 8.94
N PRO A 224 4.94 -2.50 7.68
CA PRO A 224 3.52 -2.68 7.34
C PRO A 224 3.11 -4.14 7.51
N ASP A 225 1.81 -4.40 7.64
CA ASP A 225 1.28 -5.77 7.69
C ASP A 225 1.29 -6.43 6.29
N LEU A 226 1.11 -5.62 5.24
CA LEU A 226 0.92 -6.04 3.84
C LEU A 226 1.68 -5.10 2.87
N LEU A 227 1.94 -5.57 1.65
CA LEU A 227 2.38 -4.72 0.53
C LEU A 227 1.27 -4.66 -0.52
N ALA A 228 0.88 -3.46 -0.97
CA ALA A 228 -0.14 -3.24 -1.99
C ALA A 228 0.51 -2.73 -3.27
N PHE A 229 0.84 -3.63 -4.19
CA PHE A 229 1.22 -3.26 -5.55
C PHE A 229 -0.04 -2.91 -6.33
N GLU A 230 -0.20 -1.64 -6.66
CA GLU A 230 -1.46 -1.14 -7.21
C GLU A 230 -1.26 -0.33 -8.48
N THR A 231 -2.29 -0.38 -9.33
CA THR A 231 -2.30 0.30 -10.63
C THR A 231 -1.05 -0.04 -11.45
N ILE A 232 -0.79 -1.35 -11.62
CA ILE A 232 0.30 -1.91 -12.44
C ILE A 232 -0.25 -2.30 -13.83
N PRO A 233 -0.22 -1.40 -14.83
CA PRO A 233 -0.76 -1.69 -16.17
C PRO A 233 0.21 -2.51 -17.04
N ASN A 234 1.50 -2.52 -16.70
CA ASN A 234 2.54 -3.12 -17.54
C ASN A 234 2.88 -4.54 -17.08
N LYS A 235 2.79 -5.50 -18.00
CA LYS A 235 3.05 -6.92 -17.72
C LYS A 235 4.50 -7.21 -17.33
N LEU A 236 5.48 -6.46 -17.85
CA LEU A 236 6.89 -6.65 -17.48
C LEU A 236 7.11 -6.16 -16.05
N GLU A 237 6.50 -5.03 -15.68
CA GLU A 237 6.54 -4.51 -14.31
C GLU A 237 5.91 -5.49 -13.32
N ALA A 238 4.71 -5.99 -13.61
CA ALA A 238 4.05 -6.97 -12.76
C ALA A 238 4.84 -8.28 -12.55
N ARG A 239 5.84 -8.56 -13.41
CA ARG A 239 6.73 -9.72 -13.27
C ARG A 239 7.97 -9.44 -12.45
N VAL A 240 8.23 -8.20 -12.05
CA VAL A 240 9.46 -7.83 -11.33
C VAL A 240 9.19 -7.16 -9.98
N CYS A 241 7.95 -6.70 -9.80
CA CYS A 241 7.31 -6.53 -8.49
C CYS A 241 7.14 -7.89 -7.83
#